data_AF-A0A0D3LNR2-F1
#
_entry.id   AF-A0A0D3LNR2-F1
#
_cell.length_a   1.000
_cell.length_b   1.000
_cell.length_c   1.000
_cell.angle_alpha   90.00
_cell.angle_beta   90.00
_cell.angle_gamma   90.00
#
_symmetry.space_group_name_H-M   'P 1'
#
loop_
_entity.id
_entity.type
_entity.pdbx_description
1 polymer ?
#
loop_
_entity_poly.entity_id
_entity_poly.type
_entity_poly.pdbx_seq_one_letter_code
_entity_poly.pdbx_strand_id
1 'polypeptide(L)'
;MATGTRTNNNSNNSSYGTRRSNTRVANRSRAAARRGVSTRRNVQQRGRAVKGAQNQLKKFRQGSILAVAITSFLLILFSPEESGYSQDLESTPETELAEGSETPSEAGFLAQATDEPETEADTADTIAEEEAEQELEEEQTDNEPITRAARDEALGAFQGLWNNFKSHLPKILVGVLILLLAWLLAQFFKWFLPKILGKWERANATITLLNICVWLFAIGMAISVLVGDISAMVASLGLIGLALSWSLQTPIESFTGWLFNSFKGYYRPGDRISVGDVVGDVYKIDFLTTTVWEIGSPRQGYLQAEQPTGRLVTFPNNEVLAGSVVNYTNDFPYVWDELNVAIANESNIRLAMEVLQKVAENLLGNYMHKPAMEYSRILQRAGLPSEVADKPQIFLSLDDSWTNVIIRYLVGARERRKWKTELIALTAEELGKPEYRGKIIAVYPRQQLQLLDMAGKPIMPVNHNNQPNE
;
A
#
# COMPACT_ATOMS: atom_id res chain seq x y z
N MET A 1 -57.68 -2.03 65.11
CA MET A 1 -57.39 -0.61 64.78
C MET A 1 -56.29 -0.61 63.72
N ALA A 2 -56.38 0.07 62.58
CA ALA A 2 -57.55 0.66 61.94
C ALA A 2 -57.38 0.62 60.39
N THR A 3 -58.24 -0.16 59.74
CA THR A 3 -59.00 0.19 58.52
C THR A 3 -58.52 1.36 57.64
N GLY A 4 -58.24 1.09 56.36
CA GLY A 4 -57.81 2.09 55.37
C GLY A 4 -58.03 1.72 53.90
N THR A 5 -59.02 0.88 53.57
CA THR A 5 -59.36 0.54 52.17
C THR A 5 -60.07 1.68 51.43
N ARG A 6 -59.69 1.94 50.17
CA ARG A 6 -60.61 2.58 49.21
C ARG A 6 -60.33 2.17 47.75
N THR A 7 -61.38 1.65 47.11
CA THR A 7 -61.44 1.32 45.68
C THR A 7 -62.17 2.41 44.91
N ASN A 8 -61.70 2.70 43.69
CA ASN A 8 -62.46 3.08 42.48
C ASN A 8 -61.42 3.30 41.37
N ASN A 9 -61.52 2.79 40.14
CA ASN A 9 -62.64 2.32 39.33
C ASN A 9 -63.60 3.44 38.90
N ASN A 10 -63.32 4.07 37.77
CA ASN A 10 -64.34 4.48 36.80
C ASN A 10 -63.76 4.53 35.37
N SER A 11 -64.62 4.61 34.36
CA SER A 11 -64.32 4.29 32.97
C SER A 11 -64.53 5.45 31.98
N ASN A 12 -64.20 5.16 30.71
CA ASN A 12 -64.76 5.71 29.47
C ASN A 12 -64.22 7.01 28.82
N ASN A 13 -64.03 6.84 27.50
CA ASN A 13 -64.30 7.76 26.40
C ASN A 13 -63.34 8.91 26.02
N SER A 14 -62.56 8.61 24.97
CA SER A 14 -62.63 9.25 23.64
C SER A 14 -62.57 10.77 23.51
N SER A 15 -61.54 11.25 22.80
CA SER A 15 -61.65 12.41 21.92
C SER A 15 -60.79 12.23 20.66
N TYR A 16 -61.30 12.66 19.50
CA TYR A 16 -60.66 12.43 18.20
C TYR A 16 -59.55 13.47 17.93
N GLY A 17 -58.35 12.99 17.59
CA GLY A 17 -57.19 13.81 17.23
C GLY A 17 -56.97 13.98 15.72
N THR A 18 -57.97 14.47 14.97
CA THR A 18 -57.86 14.64 13.50
C THR A 18 -56.95 15.81 13.11
N ARG A 19 -55.75 15.51 12.57
CA ARG A 19 -54.94 16.47 11.80
C ARG A 19 -54.68 15.99 10.37
N ARG A 20 -55.49 16.49 9.44
CA ARG A 20 -55.24 16.47 7.98
C ARG A 20 -55.13 17.90 7.46
N SER A 21 -53.92 18.35 7.14
CA SER A 21 -53.63 19.51 6.27
C SER A 21 -52.11 19.62 6.04
N ASN A 22 -51.60 20.00 4.87
CA ASN A 22 -52.26 20.00 3.57
C ASN A 22 -51.29 19.75 2.39
N THR A 23 -51.90 19.41 1.26
CA THR A 23 -51.38 19.40 -0.12
C THR A 23 -50.10 20.21 -0.44
N ARG A 24 -49.12 19.53 -1.05
CA ARG A 24 -48.28 20.09 -2.14
C ARG A 24 -48.16 19.11 -3.30
N VAL A 25 -49.16 19.11 -4.17
CA VAL A 25 -49.11 18.48 -5.50
C VAL A 25 -48.90 19.57 -6.54
N ALA A 26 -47.64 19.81 -6.95
CA ALA A 26 -47.30 20.61 -8.14
C ALA A 26 -45.80 20.50 -8.50
N ASN A 27 -45.43 19.51 -9.31
CA ASN A 27 -44.53 19.67 -10.49
C ASN A 27 -44.15 18.32 -11.12
N ARG A 28 -45.02 17.81 -12.01
CA ARG A 28 -44.66 16.80 -13.02
C ARG A 28 -44.49 17.48 -14.39
N SER A 29 -43.33 18.08 -14.69
CA SER A 29 -43.00 18.53 -16.07
C SER A 29 -41.59 19.11 -16.27
N ARG A 30 -40.50 18.31 -16.09
CA ARG A 30 -39.20 18.43 -16.83
C ARG A 30 -38.12 17.46 -16.32
N ALA A 31 -38.24 16.17 -16.67
CA ALA A 31 -37.14 15.19 -16.56
C ALA A 31 -37.21 14.03 -17.57
N ALA A 32 -38.21 14.00 -18.46
CA ALA A 32 -38.39 12.98 -19.50
C ALA A 32 -37.43 13.20 -20.70
N ALA A 33 -36.14 13.34 -20.41
CA ALA A 33 -35.08 13.62 -21.39
C ALA A 33 -33.70 13.09 -20.94
N ARG A 34 -33.66 11.94 -20.22
CA ARG A 34 -32.40 11.35 -19.69
C ARG A 34 -32.39 9.81 -19.58
N ARG A 35 -33.13 9.09 -20.43
CA ARG A 35 -32.97 7.64 -20.63
C ARG A 35 -32.21 7.37 -21.94
N GLY A 36 -30.88 7.40 -21.83
CA GLY A 36 -29.94 7.16 -22.95
C GLY A 36 -28.49 6.98 -22.48
N VAL A 37 -28.27 6.58 -21.21
CA VAL A 37 -26.94 6.51 -20.58
C VAL A 37 -26.88 5.32 -19.61
N SER A 38 -26.88 4.08 -20.13
CA SER A 38 -26.60 2.88 -19.33
C SER A 38 -25.17 2.38 -19.57
N THR A 39 -24.78 2.22 -20.83
CA THR A 39 -23.46 1.74 -21.32
C THR A 39 -22.26 2.68 -21.07
N ARG A 40 -22.39 3.72 -20.24
CA ARG A 40 -21.30 4.69 -19.95
C ARG A 40 -20.73 4.66 -18.53
N ARG A 41 -21.23 3.82 -17.61
CA ARG A 41 -20.73 3.79 -16.22
C ARG A 41 -19.27 3.32 -16.07
N ASN A 42 -18.80 2.36 -16.89
CA ASN A 42 -17.39 1.93 -16.86
C ASN A 42 -16.40 3.03 -17.32
N VAL A 43 -16.83 3.95 -18.18
CA VAL A 43 -15.99 5.11 -18.58
C VAL A 43 -15.84 6.10 -17.42
N GLN A 44 -16.89 6.25 -16.60
CA GLN A 44 -16.89 7.22 -15.49
C GLN A 44 -16.07 6.76 -14.27
N GLN A 45 -15.88 5.44 -14.10
CA GLN A 45 -14.89 4.91 -13.15
C GLN A 45 -13.45 5.23 -13.58
N ARG A 46 -13.09 5.04 -14.87
CA ARG A 46 -11.80 5.52 -15.40
C ARG A 46 -11.62 7.02 -15.17
N GLY A 47 -12.65 7.83 -15.43
CA GLY A 47 -12.63 9.28 -15.15
C GLY A 47 -12.43 9.66 -13.67
N ARG A 48 -12.80 8.81 -12.71
CA ARG A 48 -12.51 9.00 -11.27
C ARG A 48 -11.11 8.54 -10.90
N ALA A 49 -10.66 7.40 -11.40
CA ALA A 49 -9.28 6.94 -11.22
C ALA A 49 -8.27 7.93 -11.79
N VAL A 50 -8.51 8.43 -13.01
CA VAL A 50 -7.68 9.47 -13.65
C VAL A 50 -7.69 10.78 -12.85
N LYS A 51 -8.82 11.19 -12.25
CA LYS A 51 -8.83 12.37 -11.36
C LYS A 51 -8.11 12.14 -10.03
N GLY A 52 -8.12 10.91 -9.49
CA GLY A 52 -7.29 10.51 -8.36
C GLY A 52 -5.81 10.61 -8.69
N ALA A 53 -5.39 9.98 -9.80
CA ALA A 53 -4.04 10.03 -10.33
C ALA A 53 -3.61 11.47 -10.66
N GLN A 54 -4.47 12.32 -11.25
CA GLN A 54 -4.17 13.73 -11.50
C GLN A 54 -4.00 14.55 -10.21
N ASN A 55 -4.75 14.26 -9.14
CA ASN A 55 -4.52 14.90 -7.85
C ASN A 55 -3.24 14.41 -7.16
N GLN A 56 -2.90 13.12 -7.31
CA GLN A 56 -1.59 12.60 -6.88
C GLN A 56 -0.46 13.23 -7.71
N LEU A 57 -0.58 13.34 -9.04
CA LEU A 57 0.38 14.02 -9.91
C LEU A 57 0.48 15.52 -9.62
N LYS A 58 -0.60 16.20 -9.22
CA LYS A 58 -0.51 17.60 -8.75
C LYS A 58 0.25 17.69 -7.43
N LYS A 59 -0.02 16.82 -6.46
CA LYS A 59 0.76 16.74 -5.21
C LYS A 59 2.22 16.35 -5.46
N PHE A 60 2.48 15.44 -6.40
CA PHE A 60 3.81 15.00 -6.78
C PHE A 60 4.58 16.10 -7.50
N ARG A 61 3.96 16.83 -8.46
CA ARG A 61 4.54 18.02 -9.08
C ARG A 61 4.76 19.15 -8.08
N GLN A 62 3.86 19.36 -7.12
CA GLN A 62 4.07 20.36 -6.06
C GLN A 62 5.21 19.93 -5.13
N GLY A 63 5.28 18.65 -4.75
CA GLY A 63 6.38 18.10 -3.94
C GLY A 63 7.72 18.09 -4.66
N SER A 64 7.76 17.78 -5.96
CA SER A 64 8.99 17.76 -6.75
C SER A 64 9.44 19.17 -7.17
N ILE A 65 8.53 20.09 -7.49
CA ILE A 65 8.87 21.51 -7.68
C ILE A 65 9.33 22.13 -6.36
N LEU A 66 8.73 21.77 -5.22
CA LEU A 66 9.21 22.23 -3.91
C LEU A 66 10.58 21.61 -3.57
N ALA A 67 10.80 20.33 -3.84
CA ALA A 67 12.09 19.68 -3.63
C ALA A 67 13.18 20.26 -4.54
N VAL A 68 12.89 20.49 -5.83
CA VAL A 68 13.80 21.14 -6.78
C VAL A 68 14.03 22.61 -6.42
N ALA A 69 13.01 23.35 -5.98
CA ALA A 69 13.20 24.72 -5.49
C ALA A 69 14.05 24.74 -4.22
N ILE A 70 13.87 23.78 -3.30
CA ILE A 70 14.71 23.63 -2.11
C ILE A 70 16.15 23.25 -2.50
N THR A 71 16.38 22.30 -3.42
CA THR A 71 17.75 21.94 -3.82
C THR A 71 18.42 23.03 -4.66
N SER A 72 17.71 23.74 -5.53
CA SER A 72 18.25 24.92 -6.22
C SER A 72 18.55 26.06 -5.25
N PHE A 73 17.68 26.33 -4.26
CA PHE A 73 17.94 27.33 -3.21
C PHE A 73 19.11 26.92 -2.31
N LEU A 74 19.26 25.62 -2.01
CA LEU A 74 20.37 25.09 -1.24
C LEU A 74 21.69 25.10 -2.04
N LEU A 75 21.65 24.85 -3.35
CA LEU A 75 22.79 25.07 -4.25
C LEU A 75 23.15 26.55 -4.36
N ILE A 76 22.19 27.48 -4.36
CA ILE A 76 22.46 28.93 -4.30
C ILE A 76 23.07 29.33 -2.95
N LEU A 77 22.65 28.71 -1.84
CA LEU A 77 23.20 28.97 -0.49
C LEU A 77 24.56 28.32 -0.20
N PHE A 78 24.94 27.28 -0.96
CA PHE A 78 26.20 26.53 -0.75
C PHE A 78 27.12 26.50 -1.98
N SER A 79 26.81 27.26 -3.03
CA SER A 79 27.77 27.55 -4.10
C SER A 79 28.89 28.45 -3.55
N PRO A 80 30.18 28.09 -3.71
CA PRO A 80 31.27 29.01 -3.39
C PRO A 80 31.32 30.13 -4.43
N GLU A 81 31.29 31.39 -3.98
CA GLU A 81 31.48 32.58 -4.83
C GLU A 81 32.94 32.74 -5.28
N GLU A 82 33.48 31.81 -6.07
CA GLU A 82 34.80 32.00 -6.69
C GLU A 82 35.00 31.26 -8.02
N SER A 83 34.43 31.81 -9.10
CA SER A 83 34.97 31.74 -10.47
C SER A 83 34.10 32.57 -11.43
N GLY A 84 34.60 33.74 -11.85
CA GLY A 84 33.87 34.64 -12.74
C GLY A 84 34.00 34.23 -14.20
N TYR A 85 32.87 33.91 -14.85
CA TYR A 85 32.71 34.03 -16.30
C TYR A 85 31.41 34.76 -16.61
N SER A 86 31.54 36.04 -16.96
CA SER A 86 30.45 36.87 -17.47
C SER A 86 30.25 36.62 -18.97
N GLN A 87 29.05 36.22 -19.37
CA GLN A 87 28.53 36.64 -20.68
C GLN A 87 27.00 36.69 -20.65
N ASP A 88 26.46 37.89 -20.87
CA ASP A 88 25.03 38.14 -21.02
C ASP A 88 24.50 37.62 -22.36
N LEU A 89 23.21 37.22 -22.42
CA LEU A 89 22.28 37.59 -23.50
C LEU A 89 20.83 37.10 -23.26
N GLU A 90 19.96 38.09 -23.03
CA GLU A 90 18.52 38.25 -23.31
C GLU A 90 17.53 37.09 -23.63
N SER A 91 16.41 37.13 -22.89
CA SER A 91 14.99 36.96 -23.31
C SER A 91 14.44 35.69 -24.01
N THR A 92 13.62 34.95 -23.25
CA THR A 92 12.20 34.54 -23.51
C THR A 92 11.51 34.75 -24.88
N PRO A 93 10.42 33.99 -25.24
CA PRO A 93 9.96 32.66 -24.74
C PRO A 93 9.34 31.72 -25.83
N GLU A 94 8.80 30.55 -25.40
CA GLU A 94 7.72 29.72 -26.03
C GLU A 94 7.82 29.20 -27.49
N THR A 95 7.56 27.89 -27.70
CA THR A 95 6.47 27.30 -28.56
C THR A 95 6.61 25.76 -28.65
N GLU A 96 5.54 25.05 -29.06
CA GLU A 96 5.43 23.57 -29.15
C GLU A 96 5.68 22.99 -30.58
N LEU A 97 5.75 21.64 -30.66
CA LEU A 97 5.34 20.72 -31.77
C LEU A 97 6.30 20.29 -32.92
N ALA A 98 6.35 18.96 -33.07
CA ALA A 98 6.22 18.13 -34.31
C ALA A 98 7.40 17.81 -35.29
N GLU A 99 7.67 16.50 -35.41
CA GLU A 99 7.79 15.61 -36.60
C GLU A 99 8.57 15.98 -37.90
N GLY A 100 9.16 14.95 -38.54
CA GLY A 100 9.80 14.98 -39.87
C GLY A 100 11.31 15.25 -39.83
N SER A 101 12.28 14.40 -40.22
CA SER A 101 12.40 13.22 -41.10
C SER A 101 12.32 13.47 -42.62
N GLU A 102 13.48 13.66 -43.27
CA GLU A 102 13.63 13.36 -44.71
C GLU A 102 15.09 13.06 -45.14
N THR A 103 15.21 12.03 -45.98
CA THR A 103 16.36 11.54 -46.80
C THR A 103 15.70 10.86 -48.04
N PRO A 104 16.34 10.61 -49.22
CA PRO A 104 17.77 10.40 -49.49
C PRO A 104 18.23 11.32 -50.68
N SER A 105 18.94 10.99 -51.78
CA SER A 105 19.52 9.74 -52.34
C SER A 105 20.57 10.01 -53.45
N GLU A 106 21.66 9.23 -53.38
CA GLU A 106 22.39 8.56 -54.48
C GLU A 106 23.04 9.32 -55.68
N ALA A 107 24.13 8.68 -56.16
CA ALA A 107 24.72 8.70 -57.51
C ALA A 107 25.47 9.96 -58.02
N GLY A 108 26.61 9.72 -58.71
CA GLY A 108 27.35 10.74 -59.46
C GLY A 108 28.88 10.54 -59.51
N PHE A 109 29.36 9.65 -60.37
CA PHE A 109 30.81 9.43 -60.63
C PHE A 109 31.27 10.26 -61.85
N LEU A 110 32.33 11.08 -61.73
CA LEU A 110 33.40 11.35 -62.73
C LEU A 110 34.29 12.58 -62.40
N ALA A 111 35.56 12.52 -62.88
CA ALA A 111 36.55 13.60 -63.11
C ALA A 111 36.99 14.49 -61.91
N GLN A 112 38.27 14.66 -61.55
CA GLN A 112 39.52 14.99 -62.30
C GLN A 112 39.60 16.50 -62.66
N ALA A 113 40.69 17.25 -62.40
CA ALA A 113 42.07 16.90 -61.97
C ALA A 113 42.64 17.83 -60.89
N THR A 114 43.71 17.36 -60.23
CA THR A 114 44.79 18.17 -59.64
C THR A 114 46.11 17.46 -59.93
N ASP A 115 46.97 18.06 -60.73
CA ASP A 115 48.28 17.47 -61.09
C ASP A 115 49.33 17.78 -60.02
N GLU A 116 50.05 16.74 -59.58
CA GLU A 116 51.44 16.87 -59.09
C GLU A 116 52.38 16.96 -60.30
N PRO A 117 53.58 17.54 -60.14
CA PRO A 117 54.79 16.72 -59.95
C PRO A 117 55.74 17.33 -58.88
N GLU A 118 56.85 16.75 -58.37
CA GLU A 118 57.58 15.45 -58.36
C GLU A 118 58.76 15.69 -57.34
N THR A 119 59.53 14.77 -56.72
CA THR A 119 59.75 13.30 -56.62
C THR A 119 60.51 13.06 -55.27
N GLU A 120 60.83 11.88 -54.71
CA GLU A 120 60.68 10.44 -55.03
C GLU A 120 60.68 9.57 -53.74
N ALA A 121 60.70 8.24 -53.92
CA ALA A 121 60.81 7.12 -52.96
C ALA A 121 61.58 7.36 -51.63
N ASP A 122 61.17 6.82 -50.46
CA ASP A 122 60.78 5.43 -50.07
C ASP A 122 61.95 4.43 -49.99
N THR A 123 62.31 3.97 -48.79
CA THR A 123 62.33 2.54 -48.41
C THR A 123 62.72 2.26 -46.94
N ALA A 124 62.38 1.04 -46.50
CA ALA A 124 62.37 0.48 -45.15
C ALA A 124 63.70 0.34 -44.37
N ASP A 125 63.54 0.05 -43.06
CA ASP A 125 64.38 -0.72 -42.13
C ASP A 125 65.78 -1.21 -42.60
N THR A 126 66.86 -0.87 -41.88
CA THR A 126 67.65 -1.86 -41.10
C THR A 126 68.75 -1.27 -40.21
N ILE A 127 68.81 -1.81 -38.98
CA ILE A 127 69.98 -2.29 -38.20
C ILE A 127 71.40 -1.70 -38.44
N ALA A 128 72.00 -1.24 -37.32
CA ALA A 128 73.43 -1.26 -36.90
C ALA A 128 74.41 -0.09 -37.18
N GLU A 129 75.20 0.15 -36.11
CA GLU A 129 76.65 0.44 -36.02
C GLU A 129 77.29 1.81 -36.39
N GLU A 130 78.24 2.19 -35.53
CA GLU A 130 79.43 3.09 -35.66
C GLU A 130 79.20 4.57 -36.12
N GLU A 131 79.64 5.62 -35.43
CA GLU A 131 80.94 6.04 -34.82
C GLU A 131 81.93 6.74 -35.80
N ALA A 132 82.57 7.82 -35.30
CA ALA A 132 83.49 8.76 -35.99
C ALA A 132 82.83 9.61 -37.11
N GLU A 133 83.36 10.77 -37.56
CA GLU A 133 84.57 11.56 -37.22
C GLU A 133 84.08 12.99 -36.82
N GLN A 134 84.55 13.70 -35.79
CA GLN A 134 85.88 14.29 -35.53
C GLN A 134 86.41 15.26 -36.62
N GLU A 135 86.58 16.54 -36.26
CA GLU A 135 87.87 17.27 -36.36
C GLU A 135 87.89 18.47 -35.36
N LEU A 136 88.93 18.50 -34.52
CA LEU A 136 89.87 19.61 -34.17
C LEU A 136 89.33 20.98 -33.69
N GLU A 137 89.88 21.71 -32.70
CA GLU A 137 90.94 21.58 -31.66
C GLU A 137 90.53 22.60 -30.52
N GLU A 138 91.06 22.69 -29.29
CA GLU A 138 92.34 22.35 -28.64
C GLU A 138 92.15 21.69 -27.23
N GLU A 139 93.22 21.22 -26.59
CA GLU A 139 93.27 20.52 -25.29
C GLU A 139 92.80 21.41 -24.10
N GLN A 140 91.99 20.98 -23.12
CA GLN A 140 92.08 19.86 -22.17
C GLN A 140 93.33 19.79 -21.27
N THR A 141 93.17 20.28 -20.03
CA THR A 141 93.93 19.82 -18.85
C THR A 141 93.00 19.52 -17.68
N ASP A 142 93.41 18.55 -16.86
CA ASP A 142 92.91 18.17 -15.53
C ASP A 142 91.52 17.48 -15.38
N ASN A 143 91.54 16.43 -14.55
CA ASN A 143 90.54 15.37 -14.39
C ASN A 143 89.36 15.73 -13.44
N GLU A 144 88.32 14.86 -13.45
CA GLU A 144 87.11 14.79 -12.59
C GLU A 144 85.81 15.54 -13.05
N PRO A 145 84.60 15.05 -12.69
CA PRO A 145 84.15 13.64 -12.68
C PRO A 145 82.67 13.43 -13.11
N ILE A 146 82.38 12.34 -13.82
CA ILE A 146 81.03 12.05 -14.35
C ILE A 146 79.98 11.74 -13.24
N THR A 147 80.39 11.46 -12.00
CA THR A 147 79.52 11.02 -10.89
C THR A 147 78.78 12.12 -10.13
N ARG A 148 78.96 13.41 -10.46
CA ARG A 148 78.32 14.52 -9.71
C ARG A 148 76.92 14.88 -10.25
N ALA A 149 76.79 15.18 -11.55
CA ALA A 149 75.53 15.65 -12.15
C ALA A 149 74.33 14.71 -11.89
N ALA A 150 74.46 13.42 -12.24
CA ALA A 150 73.39 12.43 -12.03
C ALA A 150 73.08 12.19 -10.53
N ARG A 151 74.06 12.38 -9.64
CA ARG A 151 73.84 12.28 -8.19
C ARG A 151 73.07 13.49 -7.67
N ASP A 152 73.38 14.68 -8.16
CA ASP A 152 72.76 15.92 -7.71
C ASP A 152 71.34 16.07 -8.30
N GLU A 153 71.06 15.51 -9.49
CA GLU A 153 69.71 15.28 -10.01
C GLU A 153 68.92 14.27 -9.17
N ALA A 154 69.51 13.11 -8.84
CA ALA A 154 68.87 12.12 -7.98
C ALA A 154 68.59 12.66 -6.56
N LEU A 155 69.48 13.50 -6.03
CA LEU A 155 69.26 14.23 -4.77
C LEU A 155 68.15 15.27 -4.91
N GLY A 156 68.03 15.97 -6.04
CA GLY A 156 66.92 16.88 -6.35
C GLY A 156 65.57 16.16 -6.38
N ALA A 157 65.50 15.01 -7.08
CA ALA A 157 64.31 14.16 -7.11
C ALA A 157 63.94 13.63 -5.72
N PHE A 158 64.94 13.17 -4.93
CA PHE A 158 64.73 12.75 -3.55
C PHE A 158 64.24 13.89 -2.66
N GLN A 159 64.80 15.10 -2.79
CA GLN A 159 64.38 16.29 -2.04
C GLN A 159 62.93 16.69 -2.37
N GLY A 160 62.54 16.60 -3.65
CA GLY A 160 61.16 16.81 -4.09
C GLY A 160 60.19 15.78 -3.50
N LEU A 161 60.51 14.49 -3.60
CA LEU A 161 59.75 13.41 -2.98
C LEU A 161 59.63 13.56 -1.45
N TRP A 162 60.70 14.00 -0.78
CA TRP A 162 60.75 14.20 0.67
C TRP A 162 59.89 15.40 1.13
N ASN A 163 59.88 16.49 0.36
CA ASN A 163 59.03 17.65 0.64
C ASN A 163 57.55 17.32 0.41
N ASN A 164 57.22 16.59 -0.67
CA ASN A 164 55.86 16.09 -0.93
C ASN A 164 55.42 15.08 0.15
N PHE A 165 56.31 14.19 0.58
CA PHE A 165 56.01 13.27 1.68
C PHE A 165 55.67 14.03 2.96
N LYS A 166 56.43 15.08 3.32
CA LYS A 166 56.16 15.93 4.49
C LYS A 166 54.82 16.68 4.41
N SER A 167 54.42 17.19 3.24
CA SER A 167 53.15 17.92 3.09
C SER A 167 51.93 16.98 3.17
N HIS A 168 52.05 15.74 2.68
CA HIS A 168 50.99 14.73 2.78
C HIS A 168 50.99 13.94 4.10
N LEU A 169 52.11 13.91 4.86
CA LEU A 169 52.25 13.23 6.14
C LEU A 169 51.09 13.45 7.13
N PRO A 170 50.61 14.68 7.41
CA PRO A 170 49.47 14.88 8.32
C PRO A 170 48.16 14.27 7.81
N LYS A 171 47.89 14.33 6.49
CA LYS A 171 46.70 13.67 5.90
C LYS A 171 46.78 12.15 6.06
N ILE A 172 47.95 11.57 5.79
CA ILE A 172 48.20 10.13 5.95
C ILE A 172 48.02 9.70 7.41
N LEU A 173 48.55 10.48 8.37
CA LEU A 173 48.43 10.19 9.80
C LEU A 173 46.97 10.22 10.29
N VAL A 174 46.16 11.17 9.81
CA VAL A 174 44.72 11.20 10.11
C VAL A 174 43.99 10.02 9.46
N GLY A 175 44.31 9.66 8.22
CA GLY A 175 43.76 8.46 7.57
C GLY A 175 44.08 7.17 8.33
N VAL A 176 45.32 6.99 8.78
CA VAL A 176 45.73 5.85 9.62
C VAL A 176 45.01 5.86 10.98
N LEU A 177 44.82 7.02 11.60
CA LEU A 177 44.07 7.16 12.86
C LEU A 177 42.59 6.74 12.70
N ILE A 178 41.95 7.08 11.58
CA ILE A 178 40.58 6.66 11.24
C ILE A 178 40.48 5.13 11.10
N LEU A 179 41.44 4.51 10.40
CA LEU A 179 41.48 3.05 10.24
C LEU A 179 41.76 2.32 11.56
N LEU A 180 42.62 2.88 12.43
CA LEU A 180 42.88 2.37 13.78
C LEU A 180 41.62 2.45 14.65
N LEU A 181 40.91 3.58 14.64
CA LEU A 181 39.66 3.76 15.36
C LEU A 181 38.57 2.79 14.85
N ALA A 182 38.49 2.56 13.55
CA ALA A 182 37.57 1.59 12.94
C ALA A 182 37.91 0.14 13.32
N TRP A 183 39.20 -0.22 13.36
CA TRP A 183 39.66 -1.53 13.85
C TRP A 183 39.28 -1.74 15.33
N LEU A 184 39.47 -0.71 16.16
CA LEU A 184 39.07 -0.73 17.57
C LEU A 184 37.55 -0.90 17.73
N LEU A 185 36.76 -0.17 16.94
CA LEU A 185 35.29 -0.25 16.94
C LEU A 185 34.79 -1.63 16.46
N ALA A 186 35.39 -2.18 15.40
CA ALA A 186 35.12 -3.53 14.91
C ALA A 186 35.44 -4.60 15.97
N GLN A 187 36.56 -4.45 16.69
CA GLN A 187 36.96 -5.34 17.78
C GLN A 187 36.02 -5.22 19.00
N PHE A 188 35.56 -4.00 19.33
CA PHE A 188 34.52 -3.78 20.33
C PHE A 188 33.21 -4.48 19.95
N PHE A 189 32.73 -4.33 18.72
CA PHE A 189 31.52 -5.01 18.26
C PHE A 189 31.66 -6.54 18.31
N LYS A 190 32.79 -7.11 17.87
CA LYS A 190 33.08 -8.56 17.98
C LYS A 190 33.01 -9.08 19.42
N TRP A 191 33.41 -8.27 20.41
CA TRP A 191 33.38 -8.65 21.83
C TRP A 191 32.03 -8.39 22.52
N PHE A 192 31.27 -7.39 22.05
CA PHE A 192 30.05 -6.90 22.69
C PHE A 192 28.77 -7.56 22.15
N LEU A 193 28.61 -7.66 20.82
CA LEU A 193 27.41 -8.26 20.20
C LEU A 193 27.10 -9.70 20.66
N PRO A 194 28.05 -10.65 20.76
CA PRO A 194 27.72 -12.02 21.20
C PRO A 194 27.24 -12.10 22.66
N LYS A 195 27.48 -11.07 23.48
CA LYS A 195 26.94 -10.99 24.85
C LYS A 195 25.47 -10.54 24.88
N ILE A 196 25.00 -9.86 23.83
CA ILE A 196 23.64 -9.29 23.74
C ILE A 196 22.73 -10.17 22.87
N LEU A 197 23.19 -10.61 21.69
CA LEU A 197 22.38 -11.43 20.79
C LEU A 197 22.30 -12.91 21.20
N GLY A 198 23.15 -13.35 22.14
CA GLY A 198 23.16 -14.73 22.65
C GLY A 198 23.39 -15.78 21.56
N LYS A 199 22.85 -16.99 21.76
CA LYS A 199 23.01 -18.14 20.83
C LYS A 199 22.07 -18.08 19.61
N TRP A 200 21.84 -16.90 19.02
CA TRP A 200 21.11 -16.81 17.75
C TRP A 200 21.99 -17.34 16.61
N GLU A 201 21.49 -18.31 15.85
CA GLU A 201 22.25 -18.99 14.76
C GLU A 201 22.86 -18.02 13.74
N ARG A 202 22.20 -16.88 13.52
CA ARG A 202 22.62 -15.84 12.56
C ARG A 202 23.52 -14.75 13.16
N ALA A 203 23.81 -14.76 14.46
CA ALA A 203 24.58 -13.71 15.12
C ALA A 203 25.96 -13.49 14.48
N ASN A 204 26.65 -14.58 14.10
CA ASN A 204 27.94 -14.49 13.41
C ASN A 204 27.84 -13.80 12.05
N ALA A 205 26.75 -14.02 11.30
CA ALA A 205 26.50 -13.35 10.02
C ALA A 205 26.23 -11.86 10.21
N THR A 206 25.41 -11.48 11.20
CA THR A 206 25.15 -10.08 11.56
C THR A 206 26.40 -9.35 12.03
N ILE A 207 27.24 -9.98 12.86
CA ILE A 207 28.53 -9.45 13.30
C ILE A 207 29.46 -9.26 12.09
N THR A 208 29.49 -10.22 11.15
CA THR A 208 30.33 -10.13 9.95
C THR A 208 29.88 -8.99 9.03
N LEU A 209 28.58 -8.86 8.78
CA LEU A 209 28.00 -7.76 8.00
C LEU A 209 28.30 -6.39 8.62
N LEU A 210 28.12 -6.24 9.94
CA LEU A 210 28.43 -5.00 10.65
C LEU A 210 29.92 -4.62 10.53
N ASN A 211 30.83 -5.60 10.66
CA ASN A 211 32.25 -5.36 10.47
C ASN A 211 32.58 -4.91 9.03
N ILE A 212 31.96 -5.51 8.01
CA ILE A 212 32.12 -5.10 6.61
C ILE A 212 31.66 -3.65 6.41
N CYS A 213 30.49 -3.26 6.97
CA CYS A 213 30.00 -1.88 6.90
C CYS A 213 30.94 -0.88 7.59
N VAL A 214 31.48 -1.22 8.78
CA VAL A 214 32.45 -0.38 9.50
C VAL A 214 33.73 -0.18 8.69
N TRP A 215 34.29 -1.25 8.10
CA TRP A 215 35.49 -1.15 7.26
C TRP A 215 35.24 -0.36 5.97
N LEU A 216 34.12 -0.60 5.28
CA LEU A 216 33.75 0.14 4.06
C LEU A 216 33.64 1.65 4.32
N PHE A 217 32.98 2.03 5.42
CA PHE A 217 32.82 3.42 5.82
C PHE A 217 34.17 4.07 6.21
N ALA A 218 35.01 3.35 6.97
CA ALA A 218 36.33 3.84 7.38
C ALA A 218 37.31 4.00 6.21
N ILE A 219 37.29 3.08 5.24
CA ILE A 219 38.09 3.17 4.01
C ILE A 219 37.64 4.39 3.19
N GLY A 220 36.34 4.59 2.99
CA GLY A 220 35.82 5.76 2.29
C GLY A 220 36.24 7.07 2.98
N MET A 221 36.13 7.15 4.31
CA MET A 221 36.51 8.33 5.08
C MET A 221 38.02 8.61 5.01
N ALA A 222 38.87 7.58 5.07
CA ALA A 222 40.32 7.71 4.91
C ALA A 222 40.71 8.20 3.50
N ILE A 223 40.01 7.74 2.45
CA ILE A 223 40.20 8.20 1.07
C ILE A 223 39.83 9.68 0.94
N SER A 224 38.68 10.13 1.47
CA SER A 224 38.28 11.54 1.42
C SER A 224 39.30 12.47 2.11
N VAL A 225 39.81 12.10 3.29
CA VAL A 225 40.86 12.87 3.98
C VAL A 225 42.15 12.98 3.14
N LEU A 226 42.51 11.92 2.41
CA LEU A 226 43.69 11.91 1.55
C LEU A 226 43.52 12.82 0.32
N VAL A 227 42.40 12.69 -0.39
CA VAL A 227 42.02 13.56 -1.53
C VAL A 227 41.91 15.01 -1.09
N GLY A 228 41.30 15.27 0.07
CA GLY A 228 41.10 16.60 0.65
C GLY A 228 39.74 17.23 0.35
N ASP A 229 38.90 16.59 -0.48
CA ASP A 229 37.51 16.98 -0.66
C ASP A 229 36.61 16.22 0.32
N ILE A 230 36.18 16.92 1.37
CA ILE A 230 35.20 16.42 2.35
C ILE A 230 33.76 16.70 1.90
N SER A 231 33.55 17.70 1.04
CA SER A 231 32.24 18.14 0.56
C SER A 231 31.63 17.15 -0.41
N ALA A 232 32.40 16.65 -1.39
CA ALA A 232 31.98 15.55 -2.25
C ALA A 232 31.69 14.27 -1.46
N MET A 233 32.41 14.03 -0.36
CA MET A 233 32.12 12.85 0.48
C MET A 233 30.86 13.02 1.33
N VAL A 234 30.60 14.20 1.90
CA VAL A 234 29.34 14.51 2.58
C VAL A 234 28.15 14.46 1.61
N ALA A 235 28.31 14.97 0.38
CA ALA A 235 27.27 14.93 -0.65
C ALA A 235 26.94 13.48 -1.08
N SER A 236 27.96 12.65 -1.34
CA SER A 236 27.77 11.25 -1.72
C SER A 236 27.22 10.39 -0.55
N LEU A 237 27.68 10.61 0.68
CA LEU A 237 27.09 10.00 1.88
C LEU A 237 25.63 10.44 2.09
N GLY A 238 25.30 11.69 1.79
CA GLY A 238 23.92 12.20 1.79
C GLY A 238 23.04 11.49 0.78
N LEU A 239 23.52 11.31 -0.45
CA LEU A 239 22.81 10.58 -1.52
C LEU A 239 22.60 9.09 -1.15
N ILE A 240 23.63 8.43 -0.61
CA ILE A 240 23.53 7.06 -0.09
C ILE A 240 22.55 6.99 1.08
N GLY A 241 22.56 7.97 1.99
CA GLY A 241 21.64 8.07 3.12
C GLY A 241 20.18 8.24 2.69
N LEU A 242 19.91 9.02 1.65
CA LEU A 242 18.57 9.15 1.05
C LEU A 242 18.09 7.84 0.43
N ALA A 243 18.93 7.17 -0.36
CA ALA A 243 18.62 5.86 -0.95
C ALA A 243 18.37 4.78 0.11
N LEU A 244 19.19 4.75 1.16
CA LEU A 244 19.02 3.84 2.29
C LEU A 244 17.74 4.13 3.08
N SER A 245 17.42 5.40 3.31
CA SER A 245 16.19 5.82 4.02
C SER A 245 14.94 5.41 3.26
N TRP A 246 14.94 5.54 1.93
CA TRP A 246 13.85 5.03 1.08
C TRP A 246 13.74 3.50 1.17
N SER A 247 14.87 2.78 1.10
CA SER A 247 14.89 1.32 1.21
C SER A 247 14.43 0.79 2.57
N LEU A 248 14.70 1.51 3.66
CA LEU A 248 14.33 1.14 5.03
C LEU A 248 12.93 1.62 5.46
N GLN A 249 12.19 2.32 4.59
CA GLN A 249 10.85 2.84 4.90
C GLN A 249 9.91 1.73 5.41
N THR A 250 9.67 0.67 4.63
CA THR A 250 8.72 -0.41 5.01
C THR A 250 9.13 -1.13 6.31
N PRO A 251 10.42 -1.46 6.56
CA PRO A 251 10.87 -1.93 7.87
C PRO A 251 10.58 -0.97 9.04
N ILE A 252 10.83 0.33 8.88
CA ILE A 252 10.61 1.34 9.93
C ILE A 252 9.12 1.52 10.21
N GLU A 253 8.28 1.58 9.18
CA GLU A 253 6.82 1.58 9.33
C GLU A 253 6.32 0.32 10.04
N SER A 254 6.90 -0.84 9.72
CA SER A 254 6.49 -2.13 10.32
C SER A 254 6.87 -2.21 11.80
N PHE A 255 8.08 -1.78 12.17
CA PHE A 255 8.48 -1.65 13.56
C PHE A 255 7.58 -0.64 14.31
N THR A 256 7.19 0.45 13.65
CA THR A 256 6.27 1.45 14.22
C THR A 256 4.86 0.88 14.43
N GLY A 257 4.37 0.05 13.50
CA GLY A 257 3.09 -0.66 13.63
C GLY A 257 3.11 -1.68 14.76
N TRP A 258 4.20 -2.43 14.92
CA TRP A 258 4.43 -3.30 16.08
C TRP A 258 4.43 -2.53 17.40
N LEU A 259 5.13 -1.40 17.45
CA LEU A 259 5.26 -0.57 18.65
C LEU A 259 3.89 0.01 19.07
N PHE A 260 3.11 0.53 18.12
CA PHE A 260 1.76 1.01 18.40
C PHE A 260 0.81 -0.11 18.80
N ASN A 261 0.83 -1.28 18.14
CA ASN A 261 0.00 -2.40 18.58
C ASN A 261 0.41 -2.92 19.97
N SER A 262 1.70 -2.90 20.30
CA SER A 262 2.20 -3.30 21.63
C SER A 262 1.73 -2.35 22.74
N PHE A 263 1.65 -1.05 22.48
CA PHE A 263 1.17 -0.06 23.46
C PHE A 263 -0.35 0.14 23.49
N LYS A 264 -1.06 -0.09 22.38
CA LYS A 264 -2.52 0.14 22.27
C LYS A 264 -3.35 -1.13 22.30
N GLY A 265 -2.78 -2.29 21.96
CA GLY A 265 -3.46 -3.58 21.96
C GLY A 265 -4.62 -3.66 20.97
N TYR A 266 -4.44 -3.18 19.73
CA TYR A 266 -5.47 -3.24 18.68
C TYR A 266 -5.89 -4.70 18.38
N TYR A 267 -4.93 -5.62 18.47
CA TYR A 267 -5.18 -7.07 18.49
C TYR A 267 -4.06 -7.83 19.22
N ARG A 268 -4.42 -9.01 19.74
CA ARG A 268 -3.56 -9.90 20.54
C ARG A 268 -3.48 -11.30 19.91
N PRO A 269 -2.47 -12.12 20.24
CA PRO A 269 -2.48 -13.55 19.90
C PRO A 269 -3.77 -14.21 20.41
N GLY A 270 -4.45 -14.97 19.55
CA GLY A 270 -5.77 -15.54 19.81
C GLY A 270 -6.97 -14.66 19.44
N ASP A 271 -6.77 -13.41 18.98
CA ASP A 271 -7.87 -12.62 18.41
C ASP A 271 -8.24 -13.06 16.99
N ARG A 272 -9.50 -12.91 16.60
CA ARG A 272 -9.95 -12.99 15.21
C ARG A 272 -9.96 -11.60 14.60
N ILE A 273 -9.22 -11.41 13.50
CA ILE A 273 -9.06 -10.10 12.84
C ILE A 273 -9.28 -10.16 11.33
N SER A 274 -9.58 -9.00 10.76
CA SER A 274 -9.44 -8.68 9.33
C SER A 274 -8.53 -7.45 9.21
N VAL A 275 -7.44 -7.58 8.45
CA VAL A 275 -6.43 -6.52 8.21
C VAL A 275 -6.02 -6.60 6.75
N GLY A 276 -6.19 -5.51 6.01
CA GLY A 276 -6.06 -5.52 4.55
C GLY A 276 -6.95 -6.61 3.94
N ASP A 277 -6.34 -7.46 3.11
CA ASP A 277 -7.01 -8.60 2.46
C ASP A 277 -6.92 -9.91 3.26
N VAL A 278 -6.40 -9.88 4.50
CA VAL A 278 -6.17 -11.06 5.35
C VAL A 278 -7.23 -11.15 6.45
N VAL A 279 -7.89 -12.30 6.55
CA VAL A 279 -8.84 -12.63 7.63
C VAL A 279 -8.35 -13.89 8.35
N GLY A 280 -8.28 -13.87 9.68
CA GLY A 280 -7.72 -15.00 10.43
C GLY A 280 -7.76 -14.87 11.96
N ASP A 281 -7.41 -15.96 12.64
CA ASP A 281 -7.09 -15.96 14.08
C ASP A 281 -5.58 -15.72 14.27
N VAL A 282 -5.17 -14.74 15.10
CA VAL A 282 -3.76 -14.34 15.27
C VAL A 282 -2.96 -15.44 15.97
N TYR A 283 -1.88 -15.88 15.33
CA TYR A 283 -0.97 -16.89 15.89
C TYR A 283 0.17 -16.24 16.69
N LYS A 284 0.89 -15.29 16.08
CA LYS A 284 2.00 -14.57 16.73
C LYS A 284 2.24 -13.20 16.10
N ILE A 285 2.94 -12.33 16.84
CA ILE A 285 3.27 -10.96 16.45
C ILE A 285 4.78 -10.77 16.67
N ASP A 286 5.55 -10.73 15.59
CA ASP A 286 6.99 -10.40 15.61
C ASP A 286 7.19 -8.88 15.42
N PHE A 287 8.43 -8.40 15.54
CA PHE A 287 8.76 -6.97 15.40
C PHE A 287 8.38 -6.35 14.03
N LEU A 288 8.51 -7.11 12.93
CA LEU A 288 8.24 -6.62 11.58
C LEU A 288 7.01 -7.26 10.92
N THR A 289 6.52 -8.39 11.43
CA THR A 289 5.47 -9.20 10.81
C THR A 289 4.49 -9.77 11.81
N THR A 290 3.23 -9.88 11.42
CA THR A 290 2.20 -10.63 12.15
C THR A 290 1.83 -11.89 11.36
N THR A 291 1.72 -13.02 12.04
CA THR A 291 1.30 -14.31 11.46
C THR A 291 -0.07 -14.70 12.00
N VAL A 292 -0.98 -15.08 11.11
CA VAL A 292 -2.35 -15.52 11.43
C VAL A 292 -2.67 -16.85 10.78
N TRP A 293 -3.58 -17.60 11.39
CA TRP A 293 -4.26 -18.74 10.76
C TRP A 293 -5.40 -18.21 9.89
N GLU A 294 -5.30 -18.41 8.58
CA GLU A 294 -6.25 -17.88 7.59
C GLU A 294 -7.63 -18.53 7.72
N ILE A 295 -8.66 -17.71 7.56
CA ILE A 295 -10.07 -18.09 7.59
C ILE A 295 -10.72 -17.60 6.30
N GLY A 296 -11.51 -18.45 5.65
CA GLY A 296 -12.24 -18.07 4.43
C GLY A 296 -13.19 -16.90 4.67
N SER A 297 -13.16 -15.88 3.81
CA SER A 297 -14.02 -14.70 3.92
C SER A 297 -15.02 -14.64 2.76
N PRO A 298 -16.30 -14.28 2.99
CA PRO A 298 -17.26 -14.04 1.91
C PRO A 298 -16.83 -12.96 0.89
N ARG A 299 -15.77 -12.18 1.19
CA ARG A 299 -15.17 -11.20 0.28
C ARG A 299 -13.84 -11.66 -0.33
N GLN A 300 -13.14 -12.61 0.27
CA GLN A 300 -11.73 -12.95 -0.04
C GLN A 300 -11.40 -14.41 0.31
N GLY A 301 -10.64 -15.06 -0.58
CA GLY A 301 -10.16 -16.43 -0.40
C GLY A 301 -11.00 -17.49 -1.14
N TYR A 302 -10.49 -18.73 -1.12
CA TYR A 302 -11.02 -19.84 -1.93
C TYR A 302 -12.25 -20.52 -1.33
N LEU A 303 -12.52 -20.31 -0.03
CA LEU A 303 -13.68 -20.86 0.68
C LEU A 303 -14.65 -19.73 1.05
N GLN A 304 -15.89 -19.83 0.55
CA GLN A 304 -17.03 -18.97 0.91
C GLN A 304 -17.60 -19.27 2.31
N ALA A 305 -16.74 -19.70 3.24
CA ALA A 305 -17.09 -20.15 4.57
C ALA A 305 -16.03 -19.69 5.58
N GLU A 306 -16.50 -19.08 6.67
CA GLU A 306 -15.69 -18.58 7.80
C GLU A 306 -15.19 -19.74 8.66
N GLN A 307 -14.35 -20.56 8.05
CA GLN A 307 -13.69 -21.74 8.61
C GLN A 307 -12.18 -21.62 8.38
N PRO A 308 -11.34 -22.16 9.28
CA PRO A 308 -9.89 -22.19 9.07
C PRO A 308 -9.53 -22.93 7.77
N THR A 309 -8.67 -22.34 6.95
CA THR A 309 -8.20 -22.95 5.70
C THR A 309 -6.99 -23.87 5.90
N GLY A 310 -6.40 -23.86 7.10
CA GLY A 310 -5.14 -24.53 7.42
C GLY A 310 -3.89 -23.78 6.93
N ARG A 311 -4.04 -22.65 6.23
CA ARG A 311 -2.92 -21.81 5.77
C ARG A 311 -2.49 -20.85 6.89
N LEU A 312 -1.17 -20.68 7.02
CA LEU A 312 -0.57 -19.58 7.77
C LEU A 312 -0.30 -18.43 6.79
N VAL A 313 -0.84 -17.24 7.09
CA VAL A 313 -0.56 -16.01 6.33
C VAL A 313 0.25 -15.08 7.23
N THR A 314 1.33 -14.51 6.69
CA THR A 314 2.19 -13.56 7.40
C THR A 314 2.23 -12.27 6.60
N PHE A 315 1.94 -11.14 7.25
CA PHE A 315 1.89 -9.82 6.65
C PHE A 315 2.78 -8.82 7.42
N PRO A 316 3.30 -7.77 6.77
CA PRO A 316 4.12 -6.76 7.44
C PRO A 316 3.28 -5.89 8.39
N ASN A 317 3.86 -5.51 9.53
CA ASN A 317 3.14 -4.80 10.58
C ASN A 317 2.71 -3.37 10.19
N ASN A 318 3.17 -2.82 9.07
CA ASN A 318 2.72 -1.51 8.58
C ASN A 318 1.28 -1.53 8.05
N GLU A 319 0.70 -2.69 7.72
CA GLU A 319 -0.73 -2.83 7.37
C GLU A 319 -1.67 -2.30 8.46
N VAL A 320 -1.23 -2.36 9.73
CA VAL A 320 -1.92 -1.80 10.91
C VAL A 320 -2.03 -0.26 10.84
N LEU A 321 -1.14 0.39 10.08
CA LEU A 321 -1.08 1.83 9.89
C LEU A 321 -1.64 2.27 8.53
N ALA A 322 -1.56 1.40 7.52
CA ALA A 322 -2.03 1.67 6.17
C ALA A 322 -3.56 1.53 6.01
N GLY A 323 -4.19 0.62 6.77
CA GLY A 323 -5.60 0.25 6.59
C GLY A 323 -6.42 0.22 7.88
N SER A 324 -7.71 -0.15 7.75
CA SER A 324 -8.59 -0.38 8.90
C SER A 324 -8.39 -1.78 9.48
N VAL A 325 -8.00 -1.86 10.76
CA VAL A 325 -8.01 -3.11 11.53
C VAL A 325 -9.41 -3.37 12.06
N VAL A 326 -10.01 -4.51 11.70
CA VAL A 326 -11.27 -4.98 12.27
C VAL A 326 -10.97 -6.16 13.19
N ASN A 327 -11.32 -6.05 14.46
CA ASN A 327 -11.17 -7.10 15.46
C ASN A 327 -12.57 -7.62 15.86
N TYR A 328 -12.76 -8.94 15.83
CA TYR A 328 -14.05 -9.61 16.07
C TYR A 328 -14.15 -10.26 17.46
N THR A 329 -13.11 -10.19 18.30
CA THR A 329 -13.07 -10.96 19.57
C THR A 329 -12.57 -10.24 20.82
N ASN A 330 -11.85 -9.13 20.70
CA ASN A 330 -11.10 -8.50 21.81
C ASN A 330 -11.97 -8.14 23.04
N ASP A 331 -12.69 -7.01 23.02
CA ASP A 331 -13.55 -6.59 24.14
C ASP A 331 -14.96 -7.21 24.09
N PHE A 332 -15.36 -7.77 22.95
CA PHE A 332 -16.71 -8.30 22.74
C PHE A 332 -16.71 -9.46 21.73
N PRO A 333 -16.74 -10.74 22.18
CA PRO A 333 -16.57 -11.92 21.31
C PRO A 333 -17.84 -12.35 20.56
N TYR A 334 -18.76 -11.42 20.31
CA TYR A 334 -20.06 -11.65 19.67
C TYR A 334 -20.25 -10.70 18.49
N VAL A 335 -20.92 -11.18 17.44
CA VAL A 335 -21.21 -10.43 16.21
C VAL A 335 -22.69 -10.51 15.87
N TRP A 336 -23.20 -9.43 15.31
CA TRP A 336 -24.51 -9.44 14.66
C TRP A 336 -24.39 -10.15 13.30
N ASP A 337 -25.28 -11.10 13.04
CA ASP A 337 -25.44 -11.73 11.74
C ASP A 337 -26.89 -11.64 11.26
N GLU A 338 -27.09 -11.77 9.95
CA GLU A 338 -28.37 -11.65 9.28
C GLU A 338 -28.60 -12.86 8.36
N LEU A 339 -29.76 -13.51 8.49
CA LEU A 339 -30.23 -14.54 7.56
C LEU A 339 -31.34 -13.95 6.68
N ASN A 340 -31.06 -13.87 5.37
CA ASN A 340 -32.03 -13.41 4.38
C ASN A 340 -32.86 -14.59 3.88
N VAL A 341 -34.16 -14.56 4.14
CA VAL A 341 -35.14 -15.54 3.64
C VAL A 341 -35.93 -14.88 2.51
N ALA A 342 -35.69 -15.30 1.28
CA ALA A 342 -36.40 -14.78 0.10
C ALA A 342 -37.80 -15.41 0.01
N ILE A 343 -38.84 -14.58 0.03
CA ILE A 343 -40.26 -15.00 0.02
C ILE A 343 -40.98 -14.28 -1.12
N ALA A 344 -41.82 -15.00 -1.87
CA ALA A 344 -42.47 -14.44 -3.06
C ALA A 344 -43.48 -13.35 -2.68
N ASN A 345 -43.61 -12.33 -3.53
CA ASN A 345 -44.40 -11.12 -3.26
C ASN A 345 -45.91 -11.37 -3.10
N GLU A 346 -46.43 -12.51 -3.58
CA GLU A 346 -47.82 -12.94 -3.40
C GLU A 346 -48.07 -13.63 -2.04
N SER A 347 -47.02 -13.88 -1.26
CA SER A 347 -47.13 -14.54 0.05
C SER A 347 -47.72 -13.61 1.11
N ASN A 348 -48.30 -14.20 2.16
CA ASN A 348 -48.64 -13.48 3.38
C ASN A 348 -47.36 -13.13 4.16
N ILE A 349 -46.74 -11.98 3.82
CA ILE A 349 -45.50 -11.50 4.44
C ILE A 349 -45.63 -11.34 5.96
N ARG A 350 -46.79 -10.90 6.47
CA ARG A 350 -47.04 -10.79 7.92
C ARG A 350 -46.95 -12.16 8.61
N LEU A 351 -47.64 -13.17 8.08
CA LEU A 351 -47.56 -14.54 8.60
C LEU A 351 -46.12 -15.07 8.54
N ALA A 352 -45.38 -14.78 7.46
CA ALA A 352 -43.98 -15.16 7.36
C ALA A 352 -43.09 -14.49 8.42
N MET A 353 -43.29 -13.19 8.70
CA MET A 353 -42.58 -12.51 9.80
C MET A 353 -42.89 -13.16 11.16
N GLU A 354 -44.16 -13.45 11.43
CA GLU A 354 -44.62 -14.03 12.70
C GLU A 354 -44.06 -15.46 12.91
N VAL A 355 -44.01 -16.28 11.85
CA VAL A 355 -43.41 -17.62 11.87
C VAL A 355 -41.89 -17.56 12.05
N LEU A 356 -41.18 -16.72 11.28
CA LEU A 356 -39.72 -16.62 11.33
C LEU A 356 -39.22 -15.99 12.64
N GLN A 357 -39.92 -14.99 13.18
CA GLN A 357 -39.66 -14.45 14.53
C GLN A 357 -39.75 -15.55 15.59
N LYS A 358 -40.80 -16.38 15.53
CA LYS A 358 -41.02 -17.49 16.48
C LYS A 358 -39.93 -18.57 16.41
N VAL A 359 -39.51 -18.97 15.20
CA VAL A 359 -38.38 -19.92 15.01
C VAL A 359 -37.09 -19.32 15.59
N ALA A 360 -36.80 -18.06 15.29
CA ALA A 360 -35.59 -17.39 15.77
C ALA A 360 -35.58 -17.20 17.29
N GLU A 361 -36.69 -16.76 17.91
CA GLU A 361 -36.82 -16.61 19.36
C GLU A 361 -36.65 -17.94 20.09
N ASN A 362 -37.26 -19.02 19.58
CA ASN A 362 -37.12 -20.36 20.17
C ASN A 362 -35.67 -20.86 20.18
N LEU A 363 -34.90 -20.58 19.12
CA LEU A 363 -33.51 -21.01 18.99
C LEU A 363 -32.53 -20.11 19.76
N LEU A 364 -32.64 -18.79 19.57
CA LEU A 364 -31.59 -17.82 19.96
C LEU A 364 -32.02 -16.83 21.04
N GLY A 365 -33.31 -16.73 21.41
CA GLY A 365 -33.78 -15.76 22.41
C GLY A 365 -33.08 -15.89 23.77
N ASN A 366 -32.92 -17.12 24.26
CA ASN A 366 -32.19 -17.39 25.51
C ASN A 366 -30.66 -17.19 25.36
N TYR A 367 -30.10 -17.42 24.17
CA TYR A 367 -28.68 -17.20 23.90
C TYR A 367 -28.33 -15.70 23.88
N MET A 368 -29.15 -14.88 23.23
CA MET A 368 -28.88 -13.47 22.96
C MET A 368 -28.92 -12.57 24.21
N HIS A 369 -29.64 -12.96 25.26
CA HIS A 369 -29.84 -12.13 26.45
C HIS A 369 -28.54 -11.71 27.14
N LYS A 370 -27.61 -12.64 27.41
CA LYS A 370 -26.30 -12.31 28.03
C LYS A 370 -25.44 -11.42 27.11
N PRO A 371 -25.17 -11.77 25.83
CA PRO A 371 -24.44 -10.92 24.89
C PRO A 371 -25.03 -9.52 24.74
N ALA A 372 -26.35 -9.37 24.70
CA ALA A 372 -27.01 -8.07 24.60
C ALA A 372 -26.83 -7.20 25.86
N MET A 373 -26.96 -7.79 27.05
CA MET A 373 -26.63 -7.12 28.31
C MET A 373 -25.17 -6.67 28.38
N GLU A 374 -24.25 -7.52 27.91
CA GLU A 374 -22.82 -7.22 27.88
C GLU A 374 -22.50 -6.08 26.91
N TYR A 375 -23.09 -6.11 25.71
CA TYR A 375 -22.97 -5.03 24.71
C TYR A 375 -23.56 -3.70 25.23
N SER A 376 -24.75 -3.73 25.84
CA SER A 376 -25.37 -2.53 26.43
C SER A 376 -24.49 -1.94 27.55
N ARG A 377 -23.86 -2.78 28.38
CA ARG A 377 -22.91 -2.32 29.41
C ARG A 377 -21.66 -1.67 28.81
N ILE A 378 -21.14 -2.20 27.70
CA ILE A 378 -20.00 -1.59 26.97
C ILE A 378 -20.42 -0.22 26.40
N LEU A 379 -21.56 -0.15 25.72
CA LEU A 379 -22.11 1.08 25.16
C LEU A 379 -22.37 2.17 26.22
N GLN A 380 -22.95 1.80 27.36
CA GLN A 380 -23.16 2.72 28.50
C GLN A 380 -21.83 3.28 29.04
N ARG A 381 -20.80 2.43 29.20
CA ARG A 381 -19.45 2.86 29.61
C ARG A 381 -18.76 3.76 28.59
N ALA A 382 -19.05 3.58 27.30
CA ALA A 382 -18.54 4.41 26.22
C ALA A 382 -19.29 5.76 26.07
N GLY A 383 -20.32 6.02 26.88
CA GLY A 383 -21.15 7.23 26.74
C GLY A 383 -22.10 7.19 25.54
N LEU A 384 -22.38 6.01 24.99
CA LEU A 384 -23.23 5.78 23.82
C LEU A 384 -24.49 4.97 24.17
N PRO A 385 -25.36 5.43 25.09
CA PRO A 385 -26.53 4.67 25.52
C PRO A 385 -27.48 4.43 24.36
N SER A 386 -27.60 3.17 23.94
CA SER A 386 -28.59 2.67 22.99
C SER A 386 -29.37 1.53 23.64
N GLU A 387 -30.64 1.42 23.26
CA GLU A 387 -31.38 0.16 23.41
C GLU A 387 -30.68 -0.91 22.55
N VAL A 388 -30.54 -2.11 23.10
CA VAL A 388 -29.91 -3.26 22.46
C VAL A 388 -30.91 -4.40 22.51
N ALA A 389 -31.28 -4.96 21.36
CA ALA A 389 -32.21 -6.07 21.31
C ALA A 389 -31.61 -7.32 21.97
N ASP A 390 -32.29 -7.86 22.99
CA ASP A 390 -31.90 -9.07 23.71
C ASP A 390 -32.46 -10.36 23.06
N LYS A 391 -33.23 -10.20 21.98
CA LYS A 391 -33.84 -11.24 21.15
C LYS A 391 -33.62 -10.96 19.65
N PRO A 392 -33.77 -11.97 18.78
CA PRO A 392 -33.74 -11.76 17.33
C PRO A 392 -34.79 -10.76 16.86
N GLN A 393 -34.49 -10.09 15.74
CA GLN A 393 -35.37 -9.09 15.12
C GLN A 393 -35.61 -9.42 13.65
N ILE A 394 -36.86 -9.33 13.20
CA ILE A 394 -37.22 -9.44 11.77
C ILE A 394 -37.28 -8.05 11.13
N PHE A 395 -36.57 -7.90 10.02
CA PHE A 395 -36.65 -6.75 9.11
C PHE A 395 -37.17 -7.19 7.73
N LEU A 396 -37.62 -6.23 6.92
CA LEU A 396 -38.06 -6.45 5.53
C LEU A 396 -37.22 -5.61 4.57
N SER A 397 -36.87 -6.17 3.42
CA SER A 397 -36.36 -5.44 2.27
C SER A 397 -37.04 -5.95 0.99
N LEU A 398 -37.42 -5.03 0.10
CA LEU A 398 -38.03 -5.36 -1.19
C LEU A 398 -36.93 -5.56 -2.24
N ASP A 399 -37.11 -6.57 -3.09
CA ASP A 399 -36.24 -6.93 -4.22
C ASP A 399 -37.02 -6.90 -5.53
N ASP A 400 -36.35 -6.99 -6.68
CA ASP A 400 -36.98 -6.85 -8.00
C ASP A 400 -37.99 -7.99 -8.31
N SER A 401 -37.89 -9.14 -7.63
CA SER A 401 -38.74 -10.32 -7.86
C SER A 401 -39.24 -11.03 -6.60
N TRP A 402 -38.88 -10.54 -5.41
CA TRP A 402 -39.27 -11.12 -4.12
C TRP A 402 -39.15 -10.12 -2.97
N THR A 403 -39.61 -10.52 -1.78
CA THR A 403 -39.41 -9.80 -0.52
C THR A 403 -38.41 -10.59 0.31
N ASN A 404 -37.32 -9.95 0.71
CA ASN A 404 -36.36 -10.49 1.65
C ASN A 404 -36.88 -10.26 3.08
N VAL A 405 -37.19 -11.34 3.81
CA VAL A 405 -37.41 -11.30 5.25
C VAL A 405 -36.09 -11.60 5.95
N ILE A 406 -35.58 -10.64 6.71
CA ILE A 406 -34.22 -10.65 7.25
C ILE A 406 -34.28 -10.93 8.75
N ILE A 407 -33.75 -12.08 9.17
CA ILE A 407 -33.62 -12.43 10.58
C ILE A 407 -32.27 -11.94 11.09
N ARG A 408 -32.25 -10.91 11.94
CA ARG A 408 -31.05 -10.36 12.57
C ARG A 408 -30.88 -10.90 13.99
N TYR A 409 -29.69 -11.40 14.33
CA TYR A 409 -29.40 -12.04 15.62
C TYR A 409 -27.95 -11.84 16.06
N LEU A 410 -27.67 -12.06 17.34
CA LEU A 410 -26.36 -11.83 17.98
C LEU A 410 -25.76 -13.16 18.46
N VAL A 411 -24.62 -13.56 17.89
CA VAL A 411 -23.99 -14.87 18.13
C VAL A 411 -22.47 -14.76 18.27
N GLY A 412 -21.83 -15.74 18.91
CA GLY A 412 -20.37 -15.75 19.10
C GLY A 412 -19.63 -15.68 17.77
N ALA A 413 -18.57 -14.86 17.68
CA ALA A 413 -17.81 -14.60 16.45
C ALA A 413 -17.21 -15.87 15.81
N ARG A 414 -16.99 -16.92 16.61
CA ARG A 414 -16.52 -18.25 16.16
C ARG A 414 -17.67 -19.24 15.89
N GLU A 415 -18.87 -18.98 16.40
CA GLU A 415 -20.05 -19.84 16.22
C GLU A 415 -21.00 -19.38 15.09
N ARG A 416 -20.81 -18.19 14.51
CA ARG A 416 -21.70 -17.61 13.48
C ARG A 416 -22.18 -18.61 12.43
N ARG A 417 -21.27 -19.43 11.86
CA ARG A 417 -21.63 -20.41 10.83
C ARG A 417 -22.50 -21.57 11.34
N LYS A 418 -22.29 -22.03 12.58
CA LYS A 418 -23.11 -23.07 13.25
C LYS A 418 -24.55 -22.57 13.37
N TRP A 419 -24.74 -21.44 14.07
CA TRP A 419 -26.06 -20.88 14.32
C TRP A 419 -26.78 -20.48 13.02
N LYS A 420 -26.06 -19.98 12.01
CA LYS A 420 -26.63 -19.69 10.69
C LYS A 420 -27.15 -20.96 9.98
N THR A 421 -26.39 -22.06 10.01
CA THR A 421 -26.84 -23.34 9.43
C THR A 421 -28.05 -23.92 10.16
N GLU A 422 -28.05 -23.86 11.50
CA GLU A 422 -29.14 -24.36 12.34
C GLU A 422 -30.44 -23.55 12.14
N LEU A 423 -30.34 -22.22 12.09
CA LEU A 423 -31.44 -21.32 11.78
C LEU A 423 -31.98 -21.53 10.34
N ILE A 424 -31.11 -21.81 9.36
CA ILE A 424 -31.54 -22.16 7.99
C ILE A 424 -32.34 -23.47 7.99
N ALA A 425 -31.85 -24.51 8.67
CA ALA A 425 -32.50 -25.82 8.70
C ALA A 425 -33.90 -25.74 9.33
N LEU A 426 -34.00 -25.15 10.53
CA LEU A 426 -35.28 -24.97 11.23
C LEU A 426 -36.24 -24.05 10.47
N THR A 427 -35.73 -23.02 9.79
CA THR A 427 -36.54 -22.16 8.91
C THR A 427 -37.11 -22.95 7.73
N ALA A 428 -36.30 -23.78 7.07
CA ALA A 428 -36.74 -24.58 5.93
C ALA A 428 -37.75 -25.66 6.33
N GLU A 429 -37.56 -26.29 7.50
CA GLU A 429 -38.50 -27.25 8.07
C GLU A 429 -39.84 -26.59 8.44
N GLU A 430 -39.81 -25.47 9.17
CA GLU A 430 -41.03 -24.76 9.59
C GLU A 430 -41.83 -24.27 8.38
N LEU A 431 -41.18 -23.63 7.40
CA LEU A 431 -41.85 -23.17 6.18
C LEU A 431 -42.33 -24.31 5.27
N GLY A 432 -41.77 -25.53 5.42
CA GLY A 432 -42.20 -26.72 4.70
C GLY A 432 -43.51 -27.32 5.19
N LYS A 433 -44.02 -26.92 6.36
CA LYS A 433 -45.23 -27.51 6.97
C LYS A 433 -46.49 -27.28 6.12
N PRO A 434 -47.42 -28.26 6.08
CA PRO A 434 -48.62 -28.17 5.25
C PRO A 434 -49.54 -27.00 5.62
N GLU A 435 -49.48 -26.50 6.86
CA GLU A 435 -50.26 -25.36 7.34
C GLU A 435 -49.88 -24.01 6.68
N TYR A 436 -48.66 -23.86 6.15
CA TYR A 436 -48.20 -22.65 5.46
C TYR A 436 -48.19 -22.80 3.93
N ARG A 437 -48.43 -23.99 3.40
CA ARG A 437 -48.41 -24.30 1.96
C ARG A 437 -49.36 -23.38 1.20
N GLY A 438 -48.83 -22.62 0.24
CA GLY A 438 -49.58 -21.63 -0.55
C GLY A 438 -49.86 -20.30 0.16
N LYS A 439 -49.56 -20.17 1.46
CA LYS A 439 -49.60 -18.90 2.22
C LYS A 439 -48.22 -18.25 2.27
N ILE A 440 -47.17 -19.05 2.43
CA ILE A 440 -45.77 -18.65 2.30
C ILE A 440 -45.21 -19.42 1.10
N ILE A 441 -44.74 -18.70 0.08
CA ILE A 441 -44.33 -19.27 -1.20
C ILE A 441 -42.83 -19.03 -1.36
N ALA A 442 -42.07 -20.13 -1.46
CA ALA A 442 -40.64 -20.11 -1.70
C ALA A 442 -40.32 -19.45 -3.06
N VAL A 443 -39.21 -18.71 -3.11
CA VAL A 443 -38.78 -17.98 -4.30
C VAL A 443 -37.99 -18.88 -5.24
N TYR A 444 -38.31 -18.75 -6.53
CA TYR A 444 -37.47 -19.19 -7.64
C TYR A 444 -37.17 -17.98 -8.52
N PRO A 445 -36.05 -17.93 -9.26
CA PRO A 445 -35.77 -16.85 -10.20
C PRO A 445 -36.90 -16.71 -11.22
N ARG A 446 -37.52 -15.53 -11.28
CA ARG A 446 -38.63 -15.24 -12.20
C ARG A 446 -38.14 -14.41 -13.39
N GLN A 447 -38.75 -14.64 -14.55
CA GLN A 447 -38.57 -13.82 -15.74
C GLN A 447 -39.93 -13.54 -16.37
N GLN A 448 -40.23 -12.28 -16.66
CA GLN A 448 -41.41 -11.90 -17.44
C GLN A 448 -41.05 -11.93 -18.93
N LEU A 449 -41.42 -13.00 -19.62
CA LEU A 449 -41.22 -13.13 -21.06
C LEU A 449 -42.37 -12.43 -21.81
N GLN A 450 -42.05 -11.40 -22.59
CA GLN A 450 -42.97 -10.80 -23.56
C GLN A 450 -42.62 -11.33 -24.95
N LEU A 451 -43.42 -12.27 -25.45
CA LEU A 451 -43.29 -12.77 -26.82
C LEU A 451 -43.79 -11.72 -27.80
N LEU A 452 -43.05 -11.48 -28.89
CA LEU A 452 -43.42 -10.56 -29.97
C LEU A 452 -43.63 -11.33 -31.27
N ASP A 453 -44.57 -10.87 -32.09
CA ASP A 453 -44.76 -11.37 -33.45
C ASP A 453 -43.72 -10.79 -34.43
N MET A 454 -43.73 -11.26 -35.68
CA MET A 454 -42.84 -10.74 -36.73
C MET A 454 -43.12 -9.27 -37.11
N ALA A 455 -44.23 -8.68 -36.64
CA ALA A 455 -44.56 -7.26 -36.78
C ALA A 455 -44.22 -6.44 -35.51
N GLY A 456 -43.55 -7.03 -34.52
CA GLY A 456 -43.12 -6.40 -33.28
C GLY A 456 -44.25 -6.16 -32.25
N LYS A 457 -45.44 -6.74 -32.46
CA LYS A 457 -46.57 -6.63 -31.52
C LYS A 457 -46.51 -7.72 -30.46
N PRO A 458 -46.95 -7.47 -29.22
CA PRO A 458 -46.98 -8.51 -28.18
C PRO A 458 -48.00 -9.59 -28.52
N ILE A 459 -47.52 -10.84 -28.58
CA ILE A 459 -48.36 -12.03 -28.67
C ILE A 459 -49.00 -12.22 -27.29
N MET A 460 -50.32 -12.06 -27.20
CA MET A 460 -51.05 -12.48 -26.00
C MET A 460 -50.86 -13.99 -25.81
N PRO A 461 -50.43 -14.47 -24.64
CA PRO A 461 -50.29 -15.90 -24.40
C PRO A 461 -51.67 -16.56 -24.52
N VAL A 462 -51.83 -17.46 -25.49
CA VAL A 462 -53.08 -18.20 -25.70
C VAL A 462 -53.26 -19.16 -24.54
N ASN A 463 -54.03 -18.72 -23.53
CA ASN A 463 -54.31 -19.50 -22.35
C ASN A 463 -55.12 -20.73 -22.75
N HIS A 464 -54.51 -21.92 -22.68
CA HIS A 464 -55.10 -23.16 -23.22
C HIS A 464 -56.25 -23.72 -22.37
N ASN A 465 -56.60 -23.06 -21.26
CA ASN A 465 -57.72 -23.42 -20.39
C ASN A 465 -58.77 -22.29 -20.37
N ASN A 466 -60.01 -22.70 -20.63
CA ASN A 466 -61.28 -21.97 -20.55
C ASN A 466 -61.50 -20.82 -21.57
N GLN A 467 -62.30 -21.18 -22.59
CA GLN A 467 -63.58 -20.58 -23.02
C GLN A 467 -63.78 -19.04 -22.97
N PRO A 468 -64.46 -18.46 -23.99
CA PRO A 468 -64.89 -17.08 -23.93
C PRO A 468 -65.95 -16.87 -22.83
N ASN A 469 -65.84 -15.77 -22.10
CA ASN A 469 -67.00 -15.20 -21.42
C ASN A 469 -67.81 -14.40 -22.45
N GLU A 470 -69.13 -14.55 -22.41
CA GLU A 470 -70.10 -13.64 -23.04
C GLU A 470 -70.31 -12.37 -22.19
#